data_AF-D5UNF6-F1
#
_entry.id   AF-D5UNF6-F1
#
_cell.length_a   1.000
_cell.length_b   1.000
_cell.length_c   1.000
_cell.angle_alpha   90.00
_cell.angle_beta   90.00
_cell.angle_gamma   90.00
#
_symmetry.space_group_name_H-M   'P 1'
#
loop_
_entity.id
_entity.type
_entity.pdbx_description
1 polymer ?
#
loop_
_entity_poly.entity_id
_entity_poly.type
_entity_poly.pdbx_seq_one_letter_code
_entity_poly.pdbx_strand_id
1 'polypeptide(L)'
;MSEPGAAPEDPIDLEAWRTANELSVPFDEALDRWADAAYTALVETAGRYGAYISFAELAARAQAEVGIATRAPVRTWIAALQRRITDRCQAAGEPPLVALTVGHDQKVGEGYAYAVAAAGLPVPANLDEHAAAARFACYLHYGAAIPAGAGPQLTPKLAEAHRVAEAKAARTRPAKSTGRVVKARTSAPPRVSAGAAAKPAKTSAPAKPEPRQAKLCPNCFTELAATGVCGYC
;
A
#
# COMPACT_ATOMS: atom_id res chain seq x y z
N MET A 1 -24.19 -4.22 31.39
CA MET A 1 -23.87 -3.72 30.04
C MET A 1 -22.60 -2.91 30.20
N SER A 2 -21.45 -3.53 29.96
CA SER A 2 -20.16 -2.84 30.06
C SER A 2 -19.79 -2.40 28.66
N GLU A 3 -19.76 -1.09 28.43
CA GLU A 3 -19.17 -0.52 27.22
C GLU A 3 -17.68 -0.90 27.18
N PRO A 4 -17.15 -1.39 26.05
CA PRO A 4 -15.72 -1.45 25.87
C PRO A 4 -15.24 0.00 25.70
N GLY A 5 -14.67 0.57 26.76
CA GLY A 5 -14.00 1.87 26.69
C GLY A 5 -12.91 1.81 25.64
N ALA A 6 -13.10 2.54 24.54
CA ALA A 6 -12.03 2.87 23.61
C ALA A 6 -10.92 3.53 24.45
N ALA A 7 -9.71 2.98 24.38
CA ALA A 7 -8.56 3.65 24.97
C ALA A 7 -8.51 5.08 24.41
N PRO A 8 -8.27 6.11 25.24
CA PRO A 8 -8.11 7.46 24.72
C PRO A 8 -6.95 7.44 23.73
N GLU A 9 -7.23 7.67 22.45
CA GLU A 9 -6.18 7.98 21.48
C GLU A 9 -5.45 9.21 22.02
N ASP A 10 -4.11 9.13 22.10
CA ASP A 10 -3.31 10.28 22.50
C ASP A 10 -3.66 11.46 21.59
N PRO A 11 -3.96 12.64 22.14
CA PRO A 11 -4.36 13.78 21.34
C PRO A 11 -3.25 14.11 20.35
N ILE A 12 -3.63 14.19 19.07
CA ILE A 12 -2.72 14.56 18.00
C ILE A 12 -2.41 16.05 18.16
N ASP A 13 -1.21 16.35 18.68
CA ASP A 13 -0.70 17.71 18.87
C ASP A 13 -0.19 18.29 17.53
N LEU A 14 -1.13 18.62 16.64
CA LEU A 14 -0.87 19.24 15.36
C LEU A 14 -1.69 20.54 15.24
N GLU A 15 -1.17 21.50 14.47
CA GLU A 15 -1.87 22.76 14.26
C GLU A 15 -2.87 22.66 13.10
N ALA A 16 -4.08 23.17 13.31
CA ALA A 16 -5.08 23.43 12.29
C ALA A 16 -5.66 24.85 12.44
N TRP A 17 -6.12 25.45 11.35
CA TRP A 17 -6.70 26.79 11.35
C TRP A 17 -7.80 26.92 10.30
N ARG A 18 -8.74 27.84 10.54
CA ARG A 18 -9.74 28.24 9.54
C ARG A 18 -9.07 29.07 8.46
N THR A 19 -9.27 28.73 7.19
CA THR A 19 -8.64 29.45 6.08
C THR A 19 -9.20 30.86 5.89
N ALA A 20 -10.46 31.11 6.28
CA ALA A 20 -11.12 32.40 6.09
C ALA A 20 -10.61 33.51 7.02
N ASN A 21 -10.11 33.17 8.21
CA ASN A 21 -9.71 34.15 9.23
C ASN A 21 -8.48 33.75 10.05
N GLU A 22 -7.80 32.67 9.66
CA GLU A 22 -6.58 32.15 10.29
C GLU A 22 -6.71 31.82 11.79
N LEU A 23 -7.93 31.71 12.32
CA LEU A 23 -8.15 31.31 13.70
C LEU A 23 -7.79 29.84 13.90
N SER A 24 -7.01 29.57 14.94
CA SER A 24 -6.65 28.21 15.35
C SER A 24 -7.90 27.38 15.66
N VAL A 25 -7.86 26.12 15.26
CA VAL A 25 -8.88 25.11 15.53
C VAL A 25 -8.18 23.94 16.21
N PRO A 26 -8.70 23.40 17.34
CA PRO A 26 -8.19 22.16 17.90
C PRO A 26 -8.16 21.05 16.84
N PHE A 27 -7.04 20.34 16.73
CA PHE A 27 -6.85 19.36 15.64
C PHE A 27 -7.91 18.25 15.66
N ASP A 28 -8.33 17.86 16.86
CA ASP A 28 -9.40 16.91 17.07
C ASP A 28 -10.73 17.39 16.47
N GLU A 29 -11.11 18.65 16.71
CA GLU A 29 -12.30 19.24 16.08
C GLU A 29 -12.15 19.34 14.55
N ALA A 30 -10.95 19.66 14.07
CA ALA A 30 -10.66 19.72 12.63
C ALA A 30 -10.84 18.34 11.98
N LEU A 31 -10.33 17.28 12.60
CA LEU A 31 -10.45 15.91 12.13
C LEU A 31 -11.91 15.43 12.07
N ASP A 32 -12.78 15.81 13.01
CA ASP A 32 -14.20 15.43 12.97
C ASP A 32 -14.90 16.05 11.77
N ARG A 33 -14.67 17.35 11.56
CA ARG A 33 -15.25 18.06 10.41
C ARG A 33 -14.69 17.53 9.09
N TRP A 34 -13.39 17.24 9.04
CA TRP A 34 -12.78 16.62 7.87
C TRP A 34 -13.32 15.20 7.63
N ALA A 35 -13.66 14.44 8.67
CA ALA A 35 -14.22 13.10 8.54
C ALA A 35 -15.60 13.12 7.85
N ASP A 36 -16.48 14.06 8.21
CA ASP A 36 -17.77 14.22 7.54
C ASP A 36 -17.63 14.61 6.06
N ALA A 37 -16.74 15.54 5.75
CA ALA A 37 -16.46 15.93 4.36
C ALA A 37 -15.79 14.79 3.56
N ALA A 38 -14.82 14.10 4.16
CA ALA A 38 -14.13 12.95 3.57
C ALA A 38 -15.09 11.78 3.33
N TYR A 39 -16.02 11.52 4.25
CA TYR A 39 -17.08 10.54 4.07
C TYR A 39 -17.91 10.86 2.82
N THR A 40 -18.36 12.10 2.67
CA THR A 40 -19.11 12.55 1.49
C THR A 40 -18.32 12.34 0.19
N ALA A 41 -17.03 12.71 0.18
CA ALA A 41 -16.13 12.47 -0.95
C ALA A 41 -15.96 10.98 -1.30
N LEU A 42 -15.97 10.10 -0.28
CA LEU A 42 -15.87 8.66 -0.47
C LEU A 42 -17.17 8.05 -0.99
N VAL A 43 -18.34 8.53 -0.56
CA VAL A 43 -19.64 8.14 -1.12
C VAL A 43 -19.71 8.48 -2.60
N GLU A 44 -19.30 9.69 -2.99
CA GLU A 44 -19.21 10.08 -4.41
C GLU A 44 -18.24 9.20 -5.20
N THR A 45 -17.12 8.83 -4.58
CA THR A 45 -16.14 7.91 -5.18
C THR A 45 -16.75 6.51 -5.35
N ALA A 46 -17.49 6.03 -4.36
CA ALA A 46 -18.17 4.74 -4.38
C ALA A 46 -19.28 4.66 -5.45
N GLY A 47 -19.85 5.79 -5.86
CA GLY A 47 -20.82 5.84 -6.96
C GLY A 47 -20.25 5.48 -8.34
N ARG A 48 -18.94 5.24 -8.47
CA ARG A 48 -18.27 4.89 -9.73
C ARG A 48 -17.48 3.60 -9.59
N TYR A 49 -17.88 2.57 -10.33
CA TYR A 49 -17.21 1.27 -10.28
C TYR A 49 -15.74 1.39 -10.70
N GLY A 50 -14.84 0.89 -9.86
CA GLY A 50 -13.40 0.94 -10.07
C GLY A 50 -12.72 2.25 -9.68
N ALA A 51 -13.47 3.23 -9.16
CA ALA A 51 -12.89 4.48 -8.67
C ALA A 51 -12.28 4.31 -7.28
N TYR A 52 -11.14 4.96 -7.06
CA TYR A 52 -10.48 5.07 -5.77
C TYR A 52 -9.90 6.48 -5.64
N ILE A 53 -9.58 6.88 -4.42
CA ILE A 53 -9.03 8.20 -4.12
C ILE A 53 -7.69 8.05 -3.39
N SER A 54 -6.74 8.92 -3.68
CA SER A 54 -5.46 8.91 -2.96
C SER A 54 -5.59 9.55 -1.58
N PHE A 55 -4.70 9.21 -0.64
CA PHE A 55 -4.63 9.87 0.66
C PHE A 55 -4.49 11.40 0.55
N ALA A 56 -3.66 11.87 -0.38
CA ALA A 56 -3.43 13.29 -0.60
C ALA A 56 -4.68 13.99 -1.15
N GLU A 57 -5.36 13.36 -2.10
CA GLU A 57 -6.58 13.90 -2.70
C GLU A 57 -7.74 13.94 -1.69
N LEU A 58 -7.94 12.87 -0.90
CA LEU A 58 -8.96 12.85 0.16
C LEU A 58 -8.71 13.96 1.18
N ALA A 59 -7.47 14.09 1.65
CA ALA A 59 -7.07 15.12 2.60
C ALA A 59 -7.30 16.54 2.05
N ALA A 60 -6.91 16.78 0.80
CA ALA A 60 -7.10 18.07 0.15
C ALA A 60 -8.58 18.41 -0.01
N ARG A 61 -9.42 17.45 -0.44
CA ARG A 61 -10.87 17.64 -0.56
C ARG A 61 -11.51 17.93 0.79
N ALA A 62 -11.16 17.18 1.83
CA ALA A 62 -11.70 17.39 3.18
C ALA A 62 -11.33 18.78 3.74
N GLN A 63 -10.09 19.23 3.59
CA GLN A 63 -9.67 20.56 4.02
C GLN A 63 -10.37 21.68 3.23
N ALA A 64 -10.47 21.52 1.90
CA ALA A 64 -11.08 22.50 1.03
C ALA A 64 -12.58 22.68 1.30
N GLU A 65 -13.32 21.57 1.46
CA GLU A 65 -14.77 21.59 1.71
C GLU A 65 -15.11 22.28 3.04
N VAL A 66 -14.35 21.98 4.09
CA VAL A 66 -14.61 22.50 5.44
C VAL A 66 -14.04 23.91 5.64
N GLY A 67 -13.05 24.32 4.84
CA GLY A 67 -12.32 25.58 5.04
C GLY A 67 -11.45 25.57 6.29
N ILE A 68 -10.96 24.41 6.70
CA ILE A 68 -10.00 24.24 7.80
C ILE A 68 -8.77 23.55 7.22
N ALA A 69 -7.60 24.15 7.40
CA ALA A 69 -6.35 23.69 6.82
C ALA A 69 -5.33 23.28 7.88
N THR A 70 -4.39 22.43 7.49
CA THR A 70 -3.18 22.12 8.24
C THR A 70 -1.97 22.02 7.30
N ARG A 71 -0.79 22.39 7.79
CA ARG A 71 0.50 22.17 7.11
C ARG A 71 1.10 20.80 7.47
N ALA A 72 0.51 20.09 8.43
CA ALA A 72 1.01 18.79 8.84
C ALA A 72 0.98 17.80 7.66
N PRO A 73 2.06 17.03 7.42
CA PRO A 73 2.10 16.07 6.33
C PRO A 73 0.97 15.04 6.44
N VAL A 74 0.20 14.83 5.37
CA VAL A 74 -0.99 13.93 5.36
C VAL A 74 -0.76 12.58 6.05
N ARG A 75 0.40 11.96 5.84
CA ARG A 75 0.76 10.67 6.45
C ARG A 75 0.68 10.64 7.97
N THR A 76 0.81 11.77 8.66
CA THR A 76 0.84 11.83 10.13
C THR A 76 -0.56 11.81 10.74
N TRP A 77 -1.61 12.05 9.96
CA TRP A 77 -2.97 12.19 10.47
C TRP A 77 -4.04 11.47 9.64
N ILE A 78 -3.71 11.00 8.43
CA ILE A 78 -4.67 10.31 7.55
C ILE A 78 -5.26 9.04 8.18
N ALA A 79 -4.48 8.31 8.99
CA ALA A 79 -4.98 7.13 9.68
C ALA A 79 -6.05 7.49 10.72
N ALA A 80 -5.86 8.58 11.47
CA ALA A 80 -6.86 9.08 12.42
C ALA A 80 -8.13 9.56 11.73
N LEU A 81 -8.00 10.25 10.58
CA LEU A 81 -9.15 10.59 9.73
C LEU A 81 -9.89 9.33 9.26
N GLN A 82 -9.17 8.31 8.79
CA GLN A 82 -9.75 7.04 8.35
C GLN A 82 -10.46 6.28 9.49
N ARG A 83 -9.96 6.35 10.73
CA ARG A 83 -10.60 5.74 11.91
C ARG A 83 -11.99 6.34 12.15
N ARG A 84 -12.11 7.68 12.15
CA ARG A 84 -13.41 8.36 12.32
C ARG A 84 -14.43 8.00 11.23
N ILE A 85 -13.98 7.95 9.98
CA ILE A 85 -14.83 7.51 8.86
C ILE A 85 -15.26 6.06 9.06
N THR A 86 -14.35 5.20 9.51
CA THR A 86 -14.64 3.79 9.80
C THR A 86 -15.70 3.67 10.89
N ASP A 87 -15.53 4.36 12.01
CA ASP A 87 -16.44 4.30 13.15
C ASP A 87 -17.85 4.78 12.74
N ARG A 88 -17.92 5.84 11.91
CA ARG A 88 -19.16 6.32 11.29
C ARG A 88 -19.82 5.25 10.41
N CYS A 89 -19.07 4.62 9.50
CA CYS A 89 -19.60 3.57 8.63
C CYS A 89 -20.12 2.38 9.45
N GLN A 90 -19.39 1.97 10.49
CA GLN A 90 -19.78 0.87 11.37
C GLN A 90 -21.07 1.19 12.13
N ALA A 91 -21.19 2.40 12.69
CA ALA A 91 -22.40 2.84 13.37
C ALA A 91 -23.62 2.85 12.45
N ALA A 92 -23.42 3.11 11.14
CA ALA A 92 -24.46 3.10 10.13
C ALA A 92 -24.72 1.72 9.48
N GLY A 93 -23.90 0.70 9.77
CA GLY A 93 -23.97 -0.61 9.11
C GLY A 93 -23.56 -0.57 7.63
N GLU A 94 -22.72 0.39 7.25
CA GLU A 94 -22.25 0.61 5.89
C GLU A 94 -20.94 -0.15 5.61
N PRO A 95 -20.65 -0.49 4.33
CA PRO A 95 -19.35 -1.05 3.99
C PRO A 95 -18.22 -0.05 4.29
N PRO A 96 -17.00 -0.53 4.58
CA PRO A 96 -15.91 0.34 4.99
C PRO A 96 -15.41 1.18 3.81
N LEU A 97 -15.94 2.41 3.67
CA LEU A 97 -15.58 3.35 2.61
C LEU A 97 -14.08 3.63 2.52
N VAL A 98 -13.35 3.51 3.62
CA VAL A 98 -11.89 3.63 3.65
C VAL A 98 -11.16 2.60 2.77
N ALA A 99 -11.81 1.53 2.32
CA ALA A 99 -11.29 0.61 1.30
C ALA A 99 -10.97 1.32 -0.04
N LEU A 100 -11.67 2.43 -0.34
CA LEU A 100 -11.49 3.23 -1.55
C LEU A 100 -10.27 4.16 -1.47
N THR A 101 -9.63 4.25 -0.30
CA THR A 101 -8.49 5.15 -0.06
C THR A 101 -7.18 4.40 -0.19
N VAL A 102 -6.24 4.95 -0.97
CA VAL A 102 -4.96 4.30 -1.23
C VAL A 102 -3.77 5.26 -1.19
N GLY A 103 -2.59 4.69 -0.94
CA GLY A 103 -1.32 5.39 -1.07
C GLY A 103 -0.92 5.63 -2.52
N HIS A 104 0.23 6.27 -2.73
CA HIS A 104 0.80 6.52 -4.07
C HIS A 104 1.22 5.22 -4.80
N ASP A 105 1.48 4.15 -4.07
CA ASP A 105 1.66 2.80 -4.61
C ASP A 105 0.34 2.09 -4.93
N GLN A 106 -0.80 2.75 -4.68
CA GLN A 106 -2.17 2.26 -4.79
C GLN A 106 -2.49 1.09 -3.85
N LYS A 107 -1.74 0.96 -2.76
CA LYS A 107 -2.05 0.03 -1.68
C LYS A 107 -2.92 0.68 -0.61
N VAL A 108 -3.67 -0.15 0.10
CA VAL A 108 -4.30 0.28 1.36
C VAL A 108 -3.29 0.36 2.49
N GLY A 109 -3.54 1.26 3.45
CA GLY A 109 -2.66 1.53 4.58
C GLY A 109 -3.23 1.12 5.94
N GLU A 110 -2.61 1.63 7.00
CA GLU A 110 -2.99 1.33 8.40
C GLU A 110 -4.45 1.63 8.70
N GLY A 111 -5.02 2.73 8.21
CA GLY A 111 -6.44 3.04 8.46
C GLY A 111 -7.41 2.01 7.89
N TYR A 112 -7.04 1.31 6.80
CA TYR A 112 -7.84 0.18 6.32
C TYR A 112 -7.65 -1.07 7.19
N ALA A 113 -6.43 -1.34 7.65
CA ALA A 113 -6.18 -2.43 8.59
C ALA A 113 -7.00 -2.27 9.88
N TYR A 114 -7.14 -1.03 10.38
CA TYR A 114 -8.04 -0.71 11.48
C TYR A 114 -9.50 -1.06 11.14
N ALA A 115 -10.00 -0.71 9.96
CA ALA A 115 -11.37 -1.04 9.56
C ALA A 115 -11.66 -2.54 9.55
N VAL A 116 -10.68 -3.37 9.17
CA VAL A 116 -10.80 -4.83 9.26
C VAL A 116 -10.87 -5.29 10.72
N ALA A 117 -9.99 -4.76 11.58
CA ALA A 117 -9.97 -5.11 12.99
C ALA A 117 -11.25 -4.66 13.72
N ALA A 118 -11.75 -3.46 13.41
CA ALA A 118 -12.98 -2.89 13.97
C ALA A 118 -14.23 -3.73 13.60
N ALA A 119 -14.22 -4.38 12.44
CA ALA A 119 -15.26 -5.33 12.04
C ALA A 119 -15.19 -6.68 12.79
N GLY A 120 -14.24 -6.87 13.70
CA GLY A 120 -14.02 -8.14 14.41
C GLY A 120 -13.51 -9.26 13.51
N LEU A 121 -13.01 -8.93 12.31
CA LEU A 121 -12.49 -9.90 11.36
C LEU A 121 -10.99 -10.12 11.57
N PRO A 122 -10.48 -11.35 11.35
CA PRO A 122 -9.05 -11.59 11.32
C PRO A 122 -8.39 -10.71 10.26
N VAL A 123 -7.28 -10.07 10.61
CA VAL A 123 -6.49 -9.30 9.63
C VAL A 123 -5.98 -10.26 8.56
N PRO A 124 -6.35 -10.06 7.28
CA PRO A 124 -5.97 -10.96 6.20
C PRO A 124 -4.47 -10.85 5.90
N ALA A 125 -3.88 -11.95 5.43
CA ALA A 125 -2.48 -11.96 5.01
C ALA A 125 -2.20 -10.97 3.85
N ASN A 126 -3.20 -10.74 2.99
CA ASN A 126 -3.15 -9.74 1.93
C ASN A 126 -4.28 -8.71 2.11
N LEU A 127 -3.93 -7.53 2.63
CA LEU A 127 -4.87 -6.43 2.84
C LEU A 127 -5.43 -5.88 1.53
N ASP A 128 -4.66 -5.88 0.45
CA ASP A 128 -5.08 -5.30 -0.83
C ASP A 128 -6.13 -6.16 -1.55
N GLU A 129 -6.04 -7.49 -1.41
CA GLU A 129 -7.09 -8.40 -1.89
C GLU A 129 -8.39 -8.25 -1.10
N HIS A 130 -8.28 -8.14 0.23
CA HIS A 130 -9.43 -7.86 1.08
C HIS A 130 -10.05 -6.48 0.76
N ALA A 131 -9.22 -5.48 0.51
CA ALA A 131 -9.66 -4.15 0.07
C ALA A 131 -10.38 -4.19 -1.28
N ALA A 132 -9.94 -5.02 -2.22
CA ALA A 132 -10.64 -5.18 -3.50
C ALA A 132 -12.08 -5.67 -3.30
N ALA A 133 -12.31 -6.63 -2.40
CA ALA A 133 -13.64 -7.12 -2.06
C ALA A 133 -14.48 -6.06 -1.35
N ALA A 134 -13.92 -5.35 -0.37
CA ALA A 134 -14.62 -4.29 0.35
C ALA A 134 -14.97 -3.09 -0.54
N ARG A 135 -14.08 -2.69 -1.46
CA ARG A 135 -14.38 -1.67 -2.48
C ARG A 135 -15.57 -2.09 -3.35
N PHE A 136 -15.62 -3.36 -3.75
CA PHE A 136 -16.75 -3.88 -4.50
C PHE A 136 -18.06 -3.80 -3.71
N ALA A 137 -18.03 -4.10 -2.41
CA ALA A 137 -19.18 -3.91 -1.53
C ALA A 137 -19.60 -2.43 -1.44
N CYS A 138 -18.65 -1.48 -1.40
CA CYS A 138 -18.95 -0.05 -1.45
C CYS A 138 -19.66 0.33 -2.76
N TYR A 139 -19.15 -0.12 -3.91
CA TYR A 139 -19.77 0.17 -5.21
C TYR A 139 -21.20 -0.38 -5.30
N LEU A 140 -21.44 -1.59 -4.79
CA LEU A 140 -22.77 -2.18 -4.74
C LEU A 140 -23.71 -1.38 -3.84
N HIS A 141 -23.23 -1.02 -2.64
CA HIS A 141 -24.03 -0.31 -1.64
C HIS A 141 -24.44 1.09 -2.13
N TYR A 142 -23.52 1.84 -2.75
CA TYR A 142 -23.77 3.20 -3.22
C TYR A 142 -24.23 3.28 -4.69
N GLY A 143 -24.64 2.15 -5.28
CA GLY A 143 -25.36 2.13 -6.55
C GLY A 143 -24.52 2.47 -7.78
N ALA A 144 -23.23 2.12 -7.79
CA ALA A 144 -22.39 2.28 -8.96
C ALA A 144 -22.92 1.47 -10.16
N ALA A 145 -22.76 2.00 -11.37
CA ALA A 145 -23.00 1.24 -12.59
C ALA A 145 -21.93 0.14 -12.74
N ILE A 146 -22.32 -1.12 -12.52
CA ILE A 146 -21.43 -2.28 -12.56
C ILE A 146 -21.70 -3.09 -13.83
N PRO A 147 -20.70 -3.30 -14.70
CA PRO A 147 -20.85 -4.16 -15.87
C PRO A 147 -21.23 -5.59 -15.50
N ALA A 148 -22.00 -6.27 -16.36
CA ALA A 148 -22.34 -7.67 -16.14
C ALA A 148 -21.08 -8.54 -16.03
N GLY A 149 -21.01 -9.36 -14.98
CA GLY A 149 -19.86 -10.24 -14.71
C GLY A 149 -18.64 -9.54 -14.09
N ALA A 150 -18.72 -8.24 -13.80
CA ALA A 150 -17.70 -7.54 -13.04
C ALA A 150 -17.68 -8.01 -11.57
N GLY A 151 -16.53 -7.84 -10.91
CA GLY A 151 -16.31 -8.29 -9.54
C GLY A 151 -15.21 -7.50 -8.84
N PRO A 152 -14.74 -7.95 -7.67
CA PRO A 152 -13.62 -7.35 -6.97
C PRO A 152 -12.38 -7.19 -7.86
N GLN A 153 -11.77 -6.00 -7.84
CA GLN A 153 -10.57 -5.69 -8.60
C GLN A 153 -9.48 -5.02 -7.75
N LEU A 154 -8.24 -5.41 -8.00
CA LEU A 154 -7.07 -4.69 -7.50
C LEU A 154 -6.99 -3.32 -8.20
N THR A 155 -6.33 -2.38 -7.54
CA THR A 155 -6.00 -1.10 -8.15
C THR A 155 -5.05 -1.30 -9.34
N PRO A 156 -5.11 -0.45 -10.38
CA PRO A 156 -4.37 -0.65 -11.64
C PRO A 156 -2.88 -0.97 -11.45
N LYS A 157 -2.20 -0.27 -10.53
CA LYS A 157 -0.77 -0.46 -10.26
C LYS A 157 -0.47 -1.80 -9.60
N LEU A 158 -1.35 -2.28 -8.71
CA LEU A 158 -1.22 -3.60 -8.09
C LEU A 158 -1.56 -4.71 -9.09
N ALA A 159 -2.62 -4.54 -9.87
CA ALA A 159 -2.99 -5.48 -10.92
C ALA A 159 -1.86 -5.64 -11.95
N GLU A 160 -1.17 -4.56 -12.32
CA GLU A 160 0.04 -4.62 -13.14
C GLU A 160 1.19 -5.34 -12.42
N ALA A 161 1.49 -4.97 -11.18
CA ALA A 161 2.56 -5.61 -10.42
C ALA A 161 2.37 -7.12 -10.27
N HIS A 162 1.13 -7.57 -10.04
CA HIS A 162 0.77 -9.00 -9.98
C HIS A 162 1.02 -9.69 -11.32
N ARG A 163 0.53 -9.12 -12.43
CA ARG A 163 0.75 -9.67 -13.78
C ARG A 163 2.25 -9.78 -14.11
N VAL A 164 3.04 -8.78 -13.76
CA VAL A 164 4.50 -8.81 -13.96
C VAL A 164 5.17 -9.90 -13.11
N ALA A 165 4.76 -10.05 -11.84
CA ALA A 165 5.29 -11.07 -10.95
C ALA A 165 4.97 -12.49 -11.44
N GLU A 166 3.74 -12.72 -11.88
CA GLU A 166 3.29 -14.00 -12.47
C GLU A 166 4.08 -14.34 -13.73
N ALA A 167 4.25 -13.37 -14.64
CA ALA A 167 5.04 -13.55 -15.85
C ALA A 167 6.50 -13.90 -15.54
N LYS A 168 7.09 -13.27 -14.51
CA LYS A 168 8.45 -13.58 -14.05
C LYS A 168 8.54 -14.98 -13.46
N ALA A 169 7.59 -15.38 -12.63
CA ALA A 169 7.53 -16.71 -12.02
C ALA A 169 7.35 -17.82 -13.08
N ALA A 170 6.53 -17.58 -14.11
CA ALA A 170 6.35 -18.51 -15.22
C ALA A 170 7.66 -18.74 -16.00
N ARG A 171 8.48 -17.69 -16.16
CA ARG A 171 9.81 -17.78 -16.80
C ARG A 171 10.85 -18.52 -15.96
N THR A 172 10.72 -18.50 -14.63
CA THR A 172 11.68 -19.15 -13.70
C THR A 172 11.26 -20.56 -13.28
N ARG A 173 10.03 -21.00 -13.58
CA ARG A 173 9.60 -22.37 -13.31
C ARG A 173 10.43 -23.35 -14.16
N PRO A 174 11.23 -24.25 -13.54
CA PRO A 174 11.93 -25.27 -14.30
C PRO A 174 10.89 -26.15 -15.00
N ALA A 175 11.12 -26.44 -16.28
CA ALA A 175 10.29 -27.39 -17.01
C ALA A 175 10.30 -28.71 -16.23
N LYS A 176 9.12 -29.24 -15.86
CA LYS A 176 9.00 -30.58 -15.30
C LYS A 176 9.70 -31.53 -16.26
N SER A 177 10.89 -32.02 -15.88
CA SER A 177 11.55 -33.06 -16.64
C SER A 177 10.67 -34.30 -16.50
N THR A 178 9.93 -34.63 -17.55
CA THR A 178 9.33 -35.96 -17.68
C THR A 178 10.49 -36.94 -17.62
N GLY A 179 10.62 -37.63 -16.49
CA GLY A 179 11.76 -38.47 -16.17
C GLY A 179 12.03 -39.49 -17.27
N ARG A 180 13.09 -39.24 -18.07
CA ARG A 180 13.75 -40.31 -18.81
C ARG A 180 14.60 -41.04 -17.79
N VAL A 181 14.14 -42.19 -17.33
CA VAL A 181 14.91 -43.12 -16.50
C VAL A 181 16.13 -43.55 -17.33
N VAL A 182 17.28 -42.93 -17.10
CA VAL A 182 18.55 -43.39 -17.66
C VAL A 182 19.00 -44.55 -16.79
N LYS A 183 18.89 -45.77 -17.34
CA LYS A 183 19.35 -47.00 -16.72
C LYS A 183 20.86 -46.90 -16.46
N ALA A 184 21.23 -46.91 -15.18
CA ALA A 184 22.62 -46.86 -14.74
C ALA A 184 23.42 -48.01 -15.38
N ARG A 185 24.48 -47.66 -16.13
CA ARG A 185 25.50 -48.63 -16.53
C ARG A 185 26.68 -48.52 -15.58
N THR A 186 27.05 -49.68 -15.06
CA THR A 186 28.13 -49.96 -14.12
C THR A 186 29.45 -49.34 -14.55
N SER A 187 30.11 -48.70 -13.61
CA SER A 187 31.44 -48.08 -13.71
C SER A 187 32.57 -49.13 -13.72
N ALA A 188 33.51 -48.99 -14.65
CA ALA A 188 34.87 -49.52 -14.56
C ALA A 188 35.86 -48.42 -15.03
N PRO A 189 37.01 -48.22 -14.36
CA PRO A 189 37.92 -47.10 -14.64
C PRO A 189 38.95 -47.48 -15.72
N PRO A 190 39.62 -46.51 -16.38
CA PRO A 190 41.04 -46.35 -16.04
C PRO A 190 41.68 -44.96 -16.26
N ARG A 191 42.74 -44.76 -15.45
CA ARG A 191 44.07 -44.13 -15.67
C ARG A 191 44.26 -42.71 -16.21
N VAL A 192 45.01 -41.98 -15.38
CA VAL A 192 45.94 -40.87 -15.62
C VAL A 192 46.82 -40.99 -16.88
N SER A 193 47.01 -39.88 -17.61
CA SER A 193 48.32 -39.20 -17.81
C SER A 193 48.25 -37.99 -18.75
N ALA A 194 48.80 -36.87 -18.26
CA ALA A 194 49.59 -35.80 -18.91
C ALA A 194 49.31 -35.31 -20.35
N GLY A 195 48.94 -34.02 -20.44
CA GLY A 195 49.78 -32.96 -21.03
C GLY A 195 49.72 -32.70 -22.54
N ALA A 196 49.15 -31.55 -22.94
CA ALA A 196 49.62 -30.74 -24.07
C ALA A 196 49.07 -29.30 -23.99
N ALA A 197 49.92 -28.34 -24.35
CA ALA A 197 49.78 -26.91 -24.10
C ALA A 197 49.22 -26.10 -25.30
N ALA A 198 48.90 -24.83 -24.99
CA ALA A 198 48.75 -23.63 -25.85
C ALA A 198 47.36 -23.44 -26.52
N LYS A 199 46.74 -22.24 -26.56
CA LYS A 199 47.24 -20.85 -26.54
C LYS A 199 46.25 -19.90 -25.82
N PRO A 200 46.70 -18.72 -25.33
CA PRO A 200 45.87 -17.73 -24.66
C PRO A 200 45.30 -16.71 -25.66
N ALA A 201 44.04 -16.29 -25.50
CA ALA A 201 43.57 -15.05 -26.11
C ALA A 201 42.30 -14.50 -25.44
N LYS A 202 42.36 -13.19 -25.16
CA LYS A 202 41.27 -12.21 -24.92
C LYS A 202 40.76 -12.08 -23.48
N THR A 203 41.58 -11.35 -22.73
CA THR A 203 41.19 -10.42 -21.67
C THR A 203 39.91 -9.65 -22.02
N SER A 204 38.89 -9.87 -21.22
CA SER A 204 37.67 -9.05 -21.17
C SER A 204 37.95 -7.72 -20.46
N ALA A 205 37.44 -6.64 -21.05
CA ALA A 205 37.51 -5.26 -20.57
C ALA A 205 36.91 -5.08 -19.15
N PRO A 206 37.34 -4.04 -18.39
CA PRO A 206 36.92 -3.82 -17.02
C PRO A 206 35.42 -3.50 -16.92
N ALA A 207 34.77 -4.11 -15.93
CA ALA A 207 33.38 -3.89 -15.60
C ALA A 207 33.10 -2.41 -15.27
N LYS A 208 32.04 -1.87 -15.89
CA LYS A 208 31.46 -0.56 -15.59
C LYS A 208 31.06 -0.52 -14.11
N PRO A 209 31.46 0.51 -13.32
CA PRO A 209 31.16 0.54 -11.89
C PRO A 209 29.65 0.55 -11.68
N GLU A 210 29.18 -0.46 -10.95
CA GLU A 210 27.79 -0.62 -10.53
C GLU A 210 27.39 0.60 -9.68
N PRO A 211 26.22 1.24 -9.94
CA PRO A 211 25.78 2.39 -9.14
C PRO A 211 25.61 1.92 -7.70
N ARG A 212 26.45 2.45 -6.79
CA ARG A 212 26.35 2.19 -5.36
C ARG A 212 24.98 2.65 -4.90
N GLN A 213 24.13 1.69 -4.53
CA GLN A 213 22.81 1.95 -4.00
C GLN A 213 22.95 2.88 -2.80
N ALA A 214 22.34 4.05 -2.90
CA ALA A 214 22.46 5.06 -1.87
C ALA A 214 21.78 4.56 -0.59
N LYS A 215 22.49 4.68 0.54
CA LYS A 215 21.96 4.27 1.83
C LYS A 215 20.97 5.33 2.29
N LEU A 216 19.75 4.93 2.62
CA LEU A 216 18.73 5.83 3.14
C LEU A 216 18.76 5.85 4.67
N CYS A 217 18.47 7.01 5.26
CA CYS A 217 18.30 7.13 6.71
C CYS A 217 17.11 6.26 7.17
N PRO A 218 17.24 5.43 8.21
CA PRO A 218 16.15 4.59 8.68
C PRO A 218 15.00 5.38 9.34
N ASN A 219 15.25 6.64 9.72
CA ASN A 219 14.26 7.46 10.43
C ASN A 219 13.51 8.43 9.49
N CYS A 220 14.22 9.12 8.60
CA CYS A 220 13.61 10.12 7.70
C CYS A 220 13.73 9.77 6.20
N PHE A 221 14.33 8.63 5.84
CA PHE A 221 14.48 8.12 4.47
C PHE A 221 15.15 9.05 3.46
N THR A 222 15.78 10.14 3.91
CA THR A 222 16.65 10.97 3.08
C THR A 222 17.94 10.21 2.73
N GLU A 223 18.44 10.43 1.52
CA GLU A 223 19.70 9.87 1.03
C GLU A 223 20.86 10.30 1.95
N LEU A 224 21.56 9.33 2.54
CA LEU A 224 22.67 9.61 3.44
C LEU A 224 23.92 9.97 2.63
N ALA A 225 24.65 10.97 3.13
CA ALA A 225 26.02 11.19 2.73
C ALA A 225 26.89 9.96 3.02
N ALA A 226 28.07 9.90 2.40
CA ALA A 226 29.01 8.78 2.58
C ALA A 226 29.40 8.52 4.04
N THR A 227 29.25 9.53 4.92
CA THR A 227 29.49 9.44 6.37
C THR A 227 28.46 8.61 7.12
N GLY A 228 27.28 8.35 6.55
CA GLY A 228 26.22 7.55 7.16
C GLY A 228 25.46 8.24 8.30
N VAL A 229 25.73 9.52 8.57
CA VAL A 229 25.06 10.33 9.60
C VAL A 229 23.99 11.21 8.95
N CYS A 230 22.79 11.22 9.52
CA CYS A 230 21.71 12.08 9.05
C CYS A 230 21.91 13.51 9.56
N GLY A 231 21.74 14.53 8.71
CA GLY A 231 21.78 15.93 9.12
C GLY A 231 20.45 16.46 9.69
N TYR A 232 19.40 15.64 9.67
CA TYR A 232 18.03 16.03 10.06
C TYR A 232 17.49 15.26 11.27
N CYS A 233 18.19 14.23 11.75
CA CYS A 233 17.80 13.39 12.90
C CYS A 233 19.01 13.19 13.81
#